data_AF-A0A956Z7Q7-F1
#
_entry.id   AF-A0A956Z7Q7-F1
#
_cell.length_a   1.000
_cell.length_b   1.000
_cell.length_c   1.000
_cell.angle_alpha   90.00
_cell.angle_beta   90.00
_cell.angle_gamma   90.00
#
_symmetry.space_group_name_H-M   'P 1'
#
loop_
_entity.id
_entity.type
_entity.pdbx_description
1 polymer ?
#
loop_
_entity_poly.entity_id
_entity_poly.type
_entity_poly.pdbx_seq_one_letter_code
_entity_poly.pdbx_strand_id
1 'polypeptide(L)'
;MAVTSHPSSDSQASLTQAFVEESLSQLSAITPLLEALARAGFESSGDTTAPMNEALAELMRVVHTIKGNAGFMDEVPRFQGLTQLCHKLEEAIGAVLSNQLPFDRAMATNLLAGADVLRECIAGPHQACQDIPHFSRVVAMLDALNSAQPATKAQ
;
A
#
# COMPACT_ATOMS: atom_id res chain seq x y z
N MET A 1 -5.65 -19.68 34.64
CA MET A 1 -5.39 -18.23 34.61
C MET A 1 -4.46 -17.97 33.45
N ALA A 2 -4.96 -17.41 32.34
CA ALA A 2 -4.12 -17.05 31.20
C ALA A 2 -3.48 -15.69 31.51
N VAL A 3 -2.19 -15.69 31.82
CA VAL A 3 -1.41 -14.46 31.90
C VAL A 3 -1.11 -14.05 30.47
N THR A 4 -1.95 -13.21 29.89
CA THR A 4 -1.60 -12.48 28.67
C THR A 4 -0.57 -11.43 29.06
N SER A 5 0.70 -11.80 29.03
CA SER A 5 1.84 -10.92 29.23
C SER A 5 1.83 -9.85 28.16
N HIS A 6 1.26 -8.69 28.47
CA HIS A 6 1.41 -7.50 27.65
C HIS A 6 2.90 -7.11 27.61
N PRO A 7 3.48 -6.86 26.43
CA PRO A 7 4.84 -6.35 26.34
C PRO A 7 4.96 -5.02 27.12
N SER A 8 6.08 -4.83 27.81
CA SER A 8 6.41 -3.57 28.47
C SER A 8 6.43 -2.42 27.45
N SER A 9 6.21 -1.18 27.93
CA SER A 9 6.21 0.04 27.09
C SER A 9 7.46 0.13 26.21
N ASP A 10 8.62 -0.22 26.75
CA ASP A 10 9.91 -0.11 26.08
C ASP A 10 10.05 -1.15 24.95
N SER A 11 9.53 -2.37 25.17
CA SER A 11 9.50 -3.42 24.16
C SER A 11 8.55 -3.08 23.01
N GLN A 12 7.38 -2.49 23.31
CA GLN A 12 6.46 -2.01 22.28
C GLN A 12 7.04 -0.86 21.46
N ALA A 13 7.74 0.07 22.11
CA ALA A 13 8.43 1.16 21.42
C ALA A 13 9.54 0.62 20.50
N SER A 14 10.31 -0.38 20.94
CA SER A 14 11.33 -1.03 20.10
C SER A 14 10.75 -1.76 18.89
N LEU A 15 9.64 -2.48 19.06
CA LEU A 15 8.96 -3.16 17.95
C LEU A 15 8.38 -2.16 16.95
N THR A 16 7.76 -1.09 17.45
CA THR A 16 7.25 0.00 16.63
C THR A 16 8.37 0.65 15.82
N GLN A 17 9.52 0.92 16.43
CA GLN A 17 10.65 1.52 15.76
C GLN A 17 11.21 0.60 14.65
N ALA A 18 11.39 -0.70 14.95
CA ALA A 18 11.85 -1.67 13.97
C ALA A 18 10.87 -1.77 12.77
N PHE A 19 9.56 -1.78 13.06
CA PHE A 19 8.53 -1.74 12.03
C PHE A 19 8.63 -0.50 11.13
N VAL A 20 8.82 0.68 11.72
CA VAL A 20 8.96 1.94 10.97
C VAL A 20 10.20 1.91 10.08
N GLU A 21 11.35 1.48 10.61
CA GLU A 21 12.61 1.42 9.86
C GLU A 21 12.53 0.44 8.68
N GLU A 22 12.00 -0.75 8.90
CA GLU A 22 11.86 -1.76 7.85
C GLU A 22 10.84 -1.32 6.78
N SER A 23 9.70 -0.76 7.19
CA SER A 23 8.68 -0.30 6.26
C SER A 23 9.17 0.90 5.45
N LEU A 24 9.95 1.82 6.03
CA LEU A 24 10.57 2.93 5.31
C LEU A 24 11.62 2.46 4.29
N SER A 25 12.41 1.44 4.63
CA SER A 25 13.33 0.81 3.70
C SER A 25 12.59 0.25 2.48
N GLN A 26 11.49 -0.47 2.70
CA GLN A 26 10.65 -1.02 1.64
C GLN A 26 9.96 0.07 0.80
N LEU A 27 9.42 1.11 1.45
CA LEU A 27 8.78 2.25 0.79
C LEU A 27 9.70 2.97 -0.19
N SER A 28 11.00 3.01 0.06
CA SER A 28 11.98 3.66 -0.83
C SER A 28 11.97 3.07 -2.26
N ALA A 29 11.49 1.83 -2.42
CA ALA A 29 11.36 1.18 -3.72
C ALA A 29 10.09 1.58 -4.49
N ILE A 30 9.04 2.09 -3.84
CA ILE A 30 7.74 2.34 -4.50
C ILE A 30 7.84 3.41 -5.58
N THR A 31 8.43 4.57 -5.27
CA THR A 31 8.55 5.69 -6.22
C THR A 31 9.29 5.29 -7.50
N PRO A 32 10.51 4.70 -7.46
CA PRO A 32 11.20 4.31 -8.69
C PRO A 32 10.46 3.23 -9.48
N LEU A 33 9.71 2.34 -8.82
CA LEU A 33 8.85 1.36 -9.51
C LEU A 33 7.71 2.06 -10.26
N LEU A 34 7.02 3.00 -9.62
CA LEU A 34 5.95 3.77 -10.26
C LEU A 34 6.46 4.63 -11.43
N GLU A 35 7.66 5.20 -11.32
CA GLU A 35 8.31 5.92 -12.42
C GLU A 35 8.70 4.98 -13.58
N ALA A 36 9.19 3.78 -13.28
CA ALA A 36 9.46 2.76 -14.30
C ALA A 36 8.18 2.34 -15.02
N LEU A 37 7.09 2.13 -14.28
CA LEU A 37 5.77 1.81 -14.82
C LEU A 37 5.21 2.95 -15.67
N ALA A 38 5.35 4.20 -15.23
CA ALA A 38 4.91 5.36 -16.01
C ALA A 38 5.67 5.46 -17.35
N ARG A 39 6.98 5.22 -17.35
CA ARG A 39 7.78 5.21 -18.59
C ARG A 39 7.37 4.09 -19.55
N ALA A 40 7.13 2.88 -19.03
CA ALA A 40 6.77 1.73 -19.86
C ALA A 40 5.29 1.72 -20.29
N GLY A 41 4.39 2.23 -19.44
CA GLY A 41 2.94 2.14 -19.60
C GLY A 41 2.33 3.22 -20.49
N PHE A 42 2.89 4.44 -20.49
CA PHE A 42 2.34 5.54 -21.31
C PHE A 42 2.58 5.38 -22.81
N GLU A 43 3.41 4.42 -23.21
CA GLU A 43 3.68 4.07 -24.61
C GLU A 43 2.89 2.82 -25.07
N SER A 44 2.24 2.10 -24.14
CA SER A 44 1.53 0.85 -24.42
C SER A 44 0.06 1.07 -24.80
N SER A 45 -0.48 0.20 -25.65
CA SER A 45 -1.86 0.26 -26.19
C SER A 45 -2.94 -0.25 -25.23
N GLY A 46 -2.67 -0.30 -23.92
CA GLY A 46 -3.63 -0.68 -22.87
C GLY A 46 -3.24 -1.92 -22.06
N ASP A 47 -2.48 -2.85 -22.66
CA ASP A 47 -2.03 -4.08 -21.99
C ASP A 47 -0.68 -3.91 -21.31
N THR A 48 -0.43 -4.69 -20.25
CA THR A 48 0.87 -4.71 -19.59
C THR A 48 1.93 -5.42 -20.44
N THR A 49 3.13 -4.84 -20.48
CA THR A 49 4.31 -5.46 -21.10
C THR A 49 5.08 -6.31 -20.07
N ALA A 50 6.00 -7.17 -20.53
CA ALA A 50 6.83 -7.97 -19.60
C ALA A 50 7.60 -7.11 -18.57
N PRO A 51 8.28 -6.01 -18.97
CA PRO A 51 8.91 -5.11 -17.99
C PRO A 51 7.91 -4.46 -17.02
N MET A 52 6.69 -4.15 -17.48
CA MET A 52 5.65 -3.63 -16.58
C MET A 52 5.19 -4.68 -15.58
N ASN A 53 5.03 -5.93 -16.00
CA ASN A 53 4.64 -7.03 -15.12
C ASN A 53 5.67 -7.28 -14.02
N GLU A 54 6.96 -7.21 -14.34
CA GLU A 54 8.04 -7.31 -13.34
C GLU A 54 7.97 -6.18 -12.32
N ALA A 55 7.81 -4.93 -12.77
CA ALA A 55 7.71 -3.77 -11.87
C ALA A 55 6.41 -3.77 -11.04
N LEU A 56 5.27 -4.19 -11.61
CA LEU A 56 4.00 -4.36 -10.88
C LEU A 56 4.08 -5.49 -9.85
N ALA A 57 4.71 -6.61 -10.20
CA ALA A 57 4.90 -7.72 -9.27
C ALA A 57 5.79 -7.32 -8.09
N GLU A 58 6.85 -6.56 -8.35
CA GLU A 58 7.71 -6.05 -7.28
C GLU A 58 6.97 -5.03 -6.40
N LEU A 59 6.21 -4.11 -7.01
CA LEU A 59 5.38 -3.16 -6.27
C LEU A 59 4.34 -3.87 -5.38
N MET A 60 3.71 -4.92 -5.91
CA MET A 60 2.78 -5.77 -5.15
C MET A 60 3.48 -6.45 -3.97
N ARG A 61 4.69 -7.02 -4.17
CA ARG A 61 5.47 -7.63 -3.09
C ARG A 61 5.81 -6.64 -1.99
N VAL A 62 6.26 -5.43 -2.35
CA VAL A 62 6.58 -4.37 -1.38
C VAL A 62 5.36 -4.05 -0.53
N VAL A 63 4.21 -3.77 -1.14
CA VAL A 63 2.98 -3.43 -0.42
C VAL A 63 2.47 -4.63 0.41
N HIS A 64 2.56 -5.85 -0.12
CA HIS A 64 2.16 -7.07 0.57
C HIS A 64 3.00 -7.33 1.82
N THR A 65 4.32 -7.10 1.76
CA THR A 65 5.19 -7.23 2.93
C THR A 65 4.86 -6.18 3.98
N ILE A 66 4.66 -4.91 3.59
CA ILE A 66 4.24 -3.86 4.53
C ILE A 66 2.89 -4.21 5.17
N LYS A 67 1.91 -4.72 4.40
CA LYS A 67 0.62 -5.19 4.93
C LYS A 67 0.79 -6.29 5.99
N GLY A 68 1.61 -7.30 5.68
CA GLY A 68 1.89 -8.40 6.60
C GLY A 68 2.47 -7.91 7.93
N ASN A 69 3.41 -6.97 7.85
CA ASN A 69 4.02 -6.35 9.02
C ASN A 69 3.04 -5.43 9.77
N ALA A 70 2.18 -4.69 9.06
CA ALA A 70 1.17 -3.80 9.62
C ALA A 70 0.10 -4.53 10.44
N GLY A 71 -0.24 -5.78 10.08
CA GLY A 71 -1.20 -6.57 10.85
C GLY A 71 -0.77 -6.84 12.31
N PHE A 72 0.53 -6.84 12.59
CA PHE A 72 1.04 -6.93 13.97
C PHE A 72 0.94 -5.60 14.73
N MET A 73 0.68 -4.51 14.02
CA MET A 73 0.65 -3.14 14.53
C MET A 73 -0.77 -2.59 14.67
N ASP A 74 -1.81 -3.33 14.27
CA ASP A 74 -3.22 -2.87 14.29
C ASP A 74 -3.71 -2.49 15.71
N GLU A 75 -3.15 -3.09 16.77
CA GLU A 75 -3.45 -2.76 18.16
C GLU A 75 -2.81 -1.44 18.62
N VAL A 76 -1.82 -0.93 17.88
CA VAL A 76 -1.16 0.33 18.16
C VAL A 76 -1.97 1.46 17.50
N PRO A 77 -2.54 2.41 18.27
CA PRO A 77 -3.45 3.43 17.74
C PRO A 77 -2.91 4.18 16.51
N ARG A 78 -1.61 4.50 16.52
CA ARG A 78 -0.91 5.20 15.42
C ARG A 78 -1.04 4.54 14.06
N PHE A 79 -1.13 3.21 14.02
CA PHE A 79 -1.19 2.45 12.77
C PHE A 79 -2.60 1.98 12.42
N GLN A 80 -3.63 2.39 13.17
CA GLN A 80 -5.01 2.08 12.83
C GLN A 80 -5.36 2.62 11.45
N GLY A 81 -5.73 1.72 10.53
CA GLY A 81 -6.03 2.03 9.13
C GLY A 81 -4.88 1.74 8.16
N LEU A 82 -3.68 1.41 8.65
CA LEU A 82 -2.52 1.09 7.81
C LEU A 82 -2.77 -0.19 6.99
N THR A 83 -3.22 -1.26 7.65
CA THR A 83 -3.56 -2.54 6.99
C THR A 83 -4.63 -2.36 5.92
N GLN A 84 -5.63 -1.51 6.17
CA GLN A 84 -6.67 -1.15 5.20
C GLN A 84 -6.06 -0.49 3.97
N LEU A 85 -5.22 0.53 4.14
CA LEU A 85 -4.59 1.24 3.03
C LEU A 85 -3.71 0.31 2.20
N CYS A 86 -2.88 -0.52 2.83
CA CYS A 86 -2.04 -1.49 2.14
C CYS A 86 -2.88 -2.48 1.32
N HIS A 87 -3.97 -2.98 1.89
CA HIS A 87 -4.87 -3.88 1.18
C HIS A 87 -5.47 -3.22 -0.07
N LYS A 88 -5.91 -1.96 0.03
CA LYS A 88 -6.47 -1.21 -1.13
C LYS A 88 -5.47 -0.92 -2.23
N LEU A 89 -4.22 -0.63 -1.85
CA LEU A 89 -3.12 -0.53 -2.80
C LEU A 89 -2.85 -1.88 -3.50
N GLU A 90 -2.80 -2.97 -2.76
CA GLU A 90 -2.56 -4.32 -3.30
C GLU A 90 -3.66 -4.73 -4.28
N GLU A 91 -4.93 -4.48 -3.95
CA GLU A 91 -6.08 -4.70 -4.85
C GLU A 91 -5.94 -3.91 -6.17
N ALA A 92 -5.58 -2.62 -6.08
CA ALA A 92 -5.42 -1.76 -7.27
C ALA A 92 -4.25 -2.21 -8.16
N ILE A 93 -3.10 -2.54 -7.54
CA ILE A 93 -1.92 -3.06 -8.25
C ILE A 93 -2.25 -4.42 -8.91
N GLY A 94 -2.94 -5.30 -8.18
CA GLY A 94 -3.36 -6.61 -8.68
C GLY A 94 -4.32 -6.52 -9.87
N ALA A 95 -5.18 -5.51 -9.88
CA ALA A 95 -6.08 -5.22 -11.00
C ALA A 95 -5.31 -4.94 -12.29
N VAL A 96 -4.26 -4.11 -12.19
CA VAL A 96 -3.41 -3.78 -13.34
C VAL A 96 -2.58 -5.00 -13.76
N LEU A 97 -1.98 -5.71 -12.80
CA LEU A 97 -1.19 -6.91 -13.06
C LEU A 97 -2.01 -8.01 -13.78
N SER A 98 -3.30 -8.08 -13.47
CA SER A 98 -4.24 -9.03 -14.09
C SER A 98 -4.88 -8.51 -15.38
N ASN A 99 -4.45 -7.35 -15.91
CA ASN A 99 -5.04 -6.67 -17.06
C ASN A 99 -6.56 -6.36 -16.93
N GLN A 100 -7.06 -6.22 -15.70
CA GLN A 100 -8.45 -5.84 -15.44
C GLN A 100 -8.66 -4.31 -15.52
N LEU A 101 -7.61 -3.55 -15.20
CA LEU A 101 -7.57 -2.09 -15.34
C LEU A 101 -6.27 -1.68 -16.06
N PRO A 102 -6.32 -0.66 -16.94
CA PRO A 102 -5.11 -0.17 -17.60
C PRO A 102 -4.23 0.60 -16.61
N PHE A 103 -2.91 0.55 -16.84
CA PHE A 103 -1.98 1.46 -16.16
C PHE A 103 -1.91 2.80 -16.91
N ASP A 104 -2.88 3.68 -16.66
CA ASP A 104 -2.91 5.04 -17.22
C ASP A 104 -2.37 6.09 -16.24
N ARG A 105 -2.39 7.36 -16.66
CA ARG A 105 -1.95 8.49 -15.82
C ARG A 105 -2.79 8.63 -14.55
N ALA A 106 -4.08 8.29 -14.60
CA ALA A 106 -4.96 8.37 -13.44
C ALA A 106 -4.56 7.30 -12.42
N MET A 107 -4.35 6.04 -12.86
CA MET A 107 -3.85 4.95 -12.04
C MET A 107 -2.51 5.29 -11.39
N ALA A 108 -1.55 5.80 -12.17
CA ALA A 108 -0.24 6.21 -11.63
C ALA A 108 -0.37 7.31 -10.55
N THR A 109 -1.23 8.31 -10.78
CA THR A 109 -1.49 9.39 -9.81
C THR A 109 -2.12 8.84 -8.54
N ASN A 110 -3.05 7.89 -8.67
CA ASN A 110 -3.77 7.29 -7.56
C ASN A 110 -2.86 6.43 -6.69
N LEU A 111 -1.97 5.64 -7.31
CA LEU A 111 -0.97 4.83 -6.60
C LEU A 111 0.07 5.70 -5.90
N LEU A 112 0.52 6.80 -6.52
CA LEU A 112 1.41 7.77 -5.87
C LEU A 112 0.75 8.41 -4.65
N ALA A 113 -0.50 8.86 -4.78
CA ALA A 113 -1.25 9.42 -3.64
C ALA A 113 -1.42 8.40 -2.50
N GLY A 114 -1.64 7.13 -2.84
CA GLY A 114 -1.66 6.05 -1.85
C GLY A 114 -0.31 5.80 -1.17
N ALA A 115 0.78 5.83 -1.93
CA ALA A 115 2.14 5.70 -1.41
C ALA A 115 2.52 6.86 -0.48
N ASP A 116 2.10 8.09 -0.80
CA ASP A 116 2.31 9.27 0.05
C ASP A 116 1.60 9.14 1.39
N VAL A 117 0.32 8.75 1.38
CA VAL A 117 -0.44 8.50 2.61
C VAL A 117 0.15 7.32 3.38
N LEU A 118 0.62 6.27 2.70
CA LEU A 118 1.26 5.11 3.32
C LEU A 118 2.56 5.51 4.05
N ARG A 119 3.38 6.35 3.41
CA ARG A 119 4.58 6.92 4.04
C ARG A 119 4.23 7.80 5.24
N GLU A 120 3.17 8.60 5.13
CA GLU A 120 2.71 9.46 6.22
C GLU A 120 2.09 8.68 7.39
N CYS A 121 1.45 7.54 7.14
CA CYS A 121 1.07 6.57 8.18
C CYS A 121 2.28 6.06 8.96
N ILE A 122 3.34 5.68 8.24
CA ILE A 122 4.50 5.01 8.84
C ILE A 122 5.41 5.99 9.57
N ALA A 123 5.63 7.19 9.02
CA ALA A 123 6.61 8.16 9.54
C ALA A 123 6.00 9.48 10.01
N GLY A 124 4.71 9.70 9.82
CA GLY A 124 4.03 10.93 10.23
C GLY A 124 3.80 11.01 11.74
N PRO A 125 3.57 12.21 12.27
CA PRO A 125 3.37 12.46 13.70
C PRO A 125 1.93 12.20 14.18
N HIS A 126 1.09 11.54 13.37
CA HIS A 126 -0.35 11.40 13.59
C HIS A 126 -0.70 10.37 14.67
N GLN A 127 -1.87 10.52 15.29
CA GLN A 127 -2.36 9.60 16.32
C GLN A 127 -3.01 8.34 15.74
N ALA A 128 -3.50 8.42 14.51
CA ALA A 128 -3.90 7.31 13.66
C ALA A 128 -3.71 7.68 12.18
N CYS A 129 -3.65 6.68 11.28
CA CYS A 129 -3.63 6.95 9.84
C CYS A 129 -4.86 7.75 9.37
N GLN A 130 -6.00 7.55 10.01
CA GLN A 130 -7.26 8.19 9.64
C GLN A 130 -7.23 9.70 9.87
N ASP A 131 -6.32 10.20 10.71
CA ASP A 131 -6.13 11.64 10.97
C ASP A 131 -5.32 12.33 9.86
N ILE A 132 -4.65 11.55 8.99
CA ILE A 132 -3.83 12.09 7.91
C ILE A 132 -4.72 12.87 6.94
N PRO A 133 -4.36 14.12 6.61
CA PRO A 133 -5.05 14.86 5.57
C PRO A 133 -5.12 14.04 4.29
N HIS A 134 -6.33 13.89 3.75
CA HIS A 134 -6.62 13.10 2.54
C HIS A 134 -6.66 11.58 2.68
N PHE A 135 -6.44 10.97 3.87
CA PHE A 135 -6.56 9.51 4.04
C PHE A 135 -7.90 8.98 3.52
N SER A 136 -9.02 9.52 4.02
CA SER A 136 -10.36 9.06 3.61
C SER A 136 -10.61 9.27 2.11
N ARG A 137 -10.07 10.36 1.53
CA ARG A 137 -10.19 10.65 0.10
C ARG A 137 -9.44 9.60 -0.73
N VAL A 138 -8.22 9.25 -0.32
CA VAL A 138 -7.38 8.26 -1.01
C VAL A 138 -7.98 6.86 -0.88
N VAL A 139 -8.45 6.47 0.30
CA VAL A 139 -9.13 5.19 0.49
C VAL A 139 -10.38 5.10 -0.38
N ALA A 140 -11.25 6.12 -0.37
CA ALA A 140 -12.46 6.14 -1.19
C ALA A 140 -12.15 6.11 -2.70
N MET A 141 -11.07 6.76 -3.13
CA MET A 141 -10.59 6.75 -4.51
C MET A 141 -10.10 5.35 -4.91
N LEU A 142 -9.29 4.69 -4.08
CA LEU A 142 -8.84 3.31 -4.34
C LEU A 142 -10.02 2.33 -4.34
N ASP A 143 -10.97 2.49 -3.42
CA ASP A 143 -12.20 1.71 -3.39
C ASP A 143 -13.02 1.87 -4.67
N ALA A 144 -13.14 3.10 -5.18
CA ALA A 144 -13.84 3.36 -6.43
C ALA A 144 -13.16 2.69 -7.63
N LEU A 145 -11.82 2.69 -7.69
CA LEU A 145 -11.06 1.97 -8.72
C LEU A 145 -11.30 0.45 -8.62
N ASN A 146 -11.21 -0.10 -7.41
CA ASN A 146 -11.36 -1.54 -7.18
C ASN A 146 -12.80 -2.00 -7.44
N SER A 147 -13.79 -1.14 -7.16
CA SER A 147 -15.21 -1.43 -7.45
C SER A 147 -15.56 -1.31 -8.95
N ALA A 148 -14.78 -0.54 -9.72
CA ALA A 148 -14.96 -0.39 -11.16
C ALA A 148 -14.41 -1.59 -11.97
N GLN A 149 -13.78 -2.56 -11.29
CA GLN A 149 -13.34 -3.81 -11.92
C GLN A 149 -14.54 -4.54 -12.55
N PRO A 150 -14.44 -5.02 -13.81
CA PRO A 150 -15.47 -5.88 -14.37
C PRO A 150 -15.56 -7.13 -13.48
N ALA A 151 -16.76 -7.46 -12.99
CA ALA A 151 -17.03 -8.59 -12.11
C ALA A 151 -16.50 -9.91 -12.72
N THR A 152 -15.24 -10.24 -12.46
CA THR A 152 -14.58 -11.41 -13.03
C THR A 152 -14.20 -12.34 -11.88
N LYS A 153 -15.21 -13.14 -11.52
CA LYS A 153 -15.23 -14.40 -10.76
C LYS A 153 -14.04 -14.70 -9.83
N ALA A 154 -14.39 -14.81 -8.54
CA ALA A 154 -13.78 -15.74 -7.61
C ALA A 154 -13.43 -17.07 -8.29
N GLN A 155 -12.16 -17.48 -8.16
CA GLN A 155 -11.72 -18.86 -8.24
C GLN A 155 -11.30 -19.31 -6.86
#